data_AF-A0A9R0UUR8-F1
#
_entry.id   AF-A0A9R0UUR8-F1
#
_cell.length_a   1.000
_cell.length_b   1.000
_cell.length_c   1.000
_cell.angle_alpha   90.00
_cell.angle_beta   90.00
_cell.angle_gamma   90.00
#
_symmetry.space_group_name_H-M   'P 1'
#
loop_
_entity.id
_entity.type
_entity.pdbx_description
1 polymer ?
#
loop_
_entity_poly.entity_id
_entity_poly.type
_entity_poly.pdbx_seq_one_letter_code
_entity_poly.pdbx_strand_id
1 'polypeptide(L)'
;MDFYRSDMKLKKFLHIIENSPVYPVIYDSNRTLLSLPPIINGAHSAITLKTRNVFIECTATDLTKANIVLNTMVAMFSEYCENKFEVEPVEVVSHDGSTAIYPDLSCYKMEVSLSDIVGPIGISLDETQVISLLNKMQLQAELCSSNGEPCISVSVPPTRSDVLHARDQDVAIAYGYNNVPKSKPKSMTIGGRQPLNRFSDKIRAEVARAGYMEVLTFVLTSHEENFDMLNRTDNGNKAVIIANPRTSEFEVVRSSLMSCLLKTLKHNIDHPRPIKIFEVGDVASLDTSRDVGASNNRRLAALYCNSNSGFEEIMGLVDRIVKIVRAPHINFGQTYYVPSSEPEFFTKRQCKIVMSDGKQVGYLGIVHAEVLRKFGIPDPCTFVEIDIEALL
;
A
#
# COMPACT_ATOMS: atom_id res chain seq x y z
N MET A 1 2.19 -34.63 9.61
CA MET A 1 3.03 -33.52 9.10
C MET A 1 4.07 -33.03 10.10
N ASP A 2 4.02 -33.44 11.37
CA ASP A 2 4.87 -32.89 12.44
C ASP A 2 6.36 -33.12 12.24
N PHE A 3 6.74 -34.23 11.62
CA PHE A 3 8.12 -34.53 11.25
C PHE A 3 8.77 -33.41 10.40
N TYR A 4 8.03 -32.76 9.51
CA TYR A 4 8.55 -31.71 8.64
C TYR A 4 8.44 -30.31 9.23
N ARG A 5 7.83 -30.11 10.41
CA ARG A 5 7.67 -28.77 11.02
C ARG A 5 9.01 -28.12 11.38
N SER A 6 10.03 -28.92 11.68
CA SER A 6 11.40 -28.45 11.95
C SER A 6 12.21 -28.20 10.68
N ASP A 7 11.77 -28.67 9.52
CA ASP A 7 12.50 -28.49 8.27
C ASP A 7 12.41 -27.04 7.79
N MET A 8 13.56 -26.38 7.60
CA MET A 8 13.59 -24.95 7.25
C MET A 8 13.01 -24.64 5.87
N LYS A 9 13.02 -25.60 4.94
CA LYS A 9 12.53 -25.46 3.58
C LYS A 9 11.05 -25.84 3.49
N LEU A 10 10.70 -27.02 3.99
CA LEU A 10 9.38 -27.62 3.83
C LEU A 10 8.32 -27.00 4.76
N LYS A 11 8.70 -26.51 5.95
CA LYS A 11 7.74 -25.93 6.91
C LYS A 11 6.86 -24.83 6.33
N LYS A 12 7.35 -24.11 5.31
CA LYS A 12 6.62 -23.03 4.64
C LYS A 12 5.43 -23.53 3.84
N PHE A 13 5.40 -24.79 3.42
CA PHE A 13 4.39 -25.35 2.53
C PHE A 13 3.41 -26.29 3.24
N LEU A 14 3.71 -26.75 4.46
CA LEU A 14 2.88 -27.72 5.19
C LEU A 14 1.44 -27.23 5.38
N HIS A 15 1.26 -25.94 5.66
CA HIS A 15 -0.06 -25.33 5.90
C HIS A 15 -1.03 -25.47 4.72
N ILE A 16 -0.55 -25.75 3.51
CA ILE A 16 -1.39 -25.88 2.31
C ILE A 16 -2.30 -27.11 2.42
N ILE A 17 -1.79 -28.22 2.97
CA ILE A 17 -2.53 -29.49 3.04
C ILE A 17 -2.64 -30.10 4.45
N GLU A 18 -2.04 -29.48 5.48
CA GLU A 18 -1.99 -30.08 6.83
C GLU A 18 -3.37 -30.37 7.44
N ASN A 19 -4.37 -29.54 7.12
CA ASN A 19 -5.74 -29.65 7.64
C ASN A 19 -6.70 -30.32 6.65
N SER A 20 -6.18 -30.79 5.51
CA SER A 20 -7.01 -31.47 4.51
C SER A 20 -7.36 -32.90 4.99
N PRO A 21 -8.62 -33.36 4.80
CA PRO A 21 -9.01 -34.73 5.13
C PRO A 21 -8.34 -35.77 4.22
N VAL A 22 -7.84 -35.33 3.07
CA VAL A 22 -7.16 -36.16 2.07
C VAL A 22 -5.89 -35.47 1.57
N TYR A 23 -4.89 -36.26 1.19
CA TYR A 23 -3.61 -35.76 0.71
C TYR A 23 -3.46 -36.10 -0.77
N PRO A 24 -3.10 -35.14 -1.64
CA PRO A 24 -2.87 -35.43 -3.05
C PRO A 24 -1.59 -36.24 -3.18
N VAL A 25 -1.66 -37.35 -3.91
CA VAL A 25 -0.55 -38.29 -4.11
C VAL A 25 -0.57 -38.77 -5.56
N ILE A 26 0.61 -39.01 -6.10
CA ILE A 26 0.78 -39.53 -7.45
C ILE A 26 1.41 -40.93 -7.37
N TYR A 27 0.80 -41.91 -8.03
CA TYR A 27 1.26 -43.30 -8.07
C TYR A 27 1.54 -43.76 -9.50
N ASP A 28 2.45 -44.71 -9.65
CA ASP A 28 2.63 -45.46 -10.90
C ASP A 28 1.76 -46.74 -10.94
N SER A 29 1.88 -47.52 -12.02
CA SER A 29 1.16 -48.79 -12.21
C SER A 29 1.51 -49.86 -11.16
N ASN A 30 2.70 -49.79 -10.55
CA ASN A 30 3.16 -50.67 -9.48
C ASN A 30 2.72 -50.19 -8.08
N ARG A 31 1.93 -49.10 -8.01
CA ARG A 31 1.56 -48.40 -6.76
C ARG A 31 2.77 -47.83 -6.00
N THR A 32 3.85 -47.51 -6.71
CA THR A 32 4.98 -46.77 -6.15
C THR A 32 4.61 -45.30 -6.03
N LEU A 33 4.81 -44.72 -4.85
CA LEU A 33 4.55 -43.30 -4.61
C LEU A 33 5.60 -42.43 -5.32
N LEU A 34 5.15 -41.59 -6.26
CA LEU A 34 6.00 -40.70 -7.04
C LEU A 34 6.18 -39.33 -6.39
N SER A 35 5.11 -38.75 -5.85
CA SER A 35 5.15 -37.45 -5.16
C SER A 35 3.98 -37.30 -4.19
N LEU A 36 4.17 -36.40 -3.22
CA LEU A 36 3.15 -35.85 -2.33
C LEU A 36 3.10 -34.33 -2.53
N PRO A 37 2.41 -33.84 -3.58
CA PRO A 37 2.31 -32.41 -3.81
C PRO A 37 1.62 -31.67 -2.65
N PRO A 38 1.97 -30.41 -2.36
CA PRO A 38 3.10 -29.64 -2.88
C PRO A 38 4.37 -29.80 -2.01
N ILE A 39 4.47 -30.87 -1.21
CA ILE A 39 5.47 -30.97 -0.13
C ILE A 39 6.78 -31.57 -0.62
N ILE A 40 6.76 -32.80 -1.13
CA ILE A 40 7.99 -33.53 -1.45
C ILE A 40 7.75 -34.60 -2.52
N ASN A 41 8.79 -34.83 -3.33
CA ASN A 41 8.81 -35.90 -4.32
C ASN A 41 9.46 -37.16 -3.77
N GLY A 42 9.09 -38.33 -4.31
CA GLY A 42 9.63 -39.62 -3.91
C GLY A 42 11.10 -39.79 -4.31
N ALA A 43 11.87 -40.49 -3.47
CA ALA A 43 13.28 -40.79 -3.77
C ALA A 43 13.43 -41.73 -4.99
N HIS A 44 12.43 -42.57 -5.25
CA HIS A 44 12.41 -43.50 -6.38
C HIS A 44 12.41 -42.80 -7.74
N SER A 45 11.68 -41.68 -7.86
CA SER A 45 11.55 -40.87 -9.08
C SER A 45 12.53 -39.69 -9.12
N ALA A 46 13.58 -39.70 -8.27
CA ALA A 46 14.53 -38.61 -8.19
C ALA A 46 15.35 -38.46 -9.49
N ILE A 47 15.37 -37.24 -10.03
CA ILE A 47 16.16 -36.90 -11.23
C ILE A 47 17.63 -36.75 -10.86
N THR A 48 18.50 -37.43 -11.60
CA THR A 48 19.97 -37.34 -11.49
C THR A 48 20.62 -36.99 -12.84
N LEU A 49 21.93 -36.72 -12.86
CA LEU A 49 22.70 -36.49 -14.10
C LEU A 49 22.71 -37.71 -15.06
N LYS A 50 22.29 -38.90 -14.59
CA LYS A 50 22.19 -40.11 -15.41
C LYS A 50 20.80 -40.28 -16.05
N THR A 51 19.82 -39.46 -15.67
CA THR A 51 18.46 -39.52 -16.21
C THR A 51 18.49 -39.30 -17.72
N ARG A 52 17.60 -39.98 -18.44
CA ARG A 52 17.48 -39.88 -19.91
C ARG A 52 16.15 -39.27 -20.31
N ASN A 53 15.06 -39.84 -19.80
CA ASN A 53 13.71 -39.36 -20.05
C ASN A 53 13.13 -38.79 -18.75
N VAL A 54 12.42 -37.67 -18.85
CA VAL A 54 11.86 -36.96 -17.69
C VAL A 54 10.35 -36.86 -17.88
N PHE A 55 9.60 -37.37 -16.90
CA PHE A 55 8.16 -37.16 -16.79
C PHE A 55 7.91 -35.94 -15.89
N ILE A 56 7.17 -34.94 -16.40
CA ILE A 56 6.85 -33.71 -15.68
C ILE A 56 5.35 -33.71 -15.37
N GLU A 57 5.02 -33.56 -14.10
CA GLU A 57 3.66 -33.34 -13.61
C GLU A 57 3.54 -31.95 -12.98
N CYS A 58 2.34 -31.36 -13.07
CA CYS A 58 2.03 -30.08 -12.43
C CYS A 58 0.63 -30.15 -11.80
N THR A 59 0.56 -30.43 -10.50
CA THR A 59 -0.69 -30.28 -9.74
C THR A 59 -0.87 -28.86 -9.20
N ALA A 60 -2.02 -28.23 -9.45
CA ALA A 60 -2.36 -26.92 -8.89
C ALA A 60 -3.88 -26.77 -8.68
N THR A 61 -4.27 -25.74 -7.93
CA THR A 61 -5.67 -25.31 -7.78
C THR A 61 -6.17 -24.48 -8.97
N ASP A 62 -5.25 -23.98 -9.80
CA ASP A 62 -5.51 -23.16 -10.99
C ASP A 62 -4.91 -23.87 -12.21
N LEU A 63 -5.78 -24.41 -13.07
CA LEU A 63 -5.39 -25.17 -14.26
C LEU A 63 -4.62 -24.30 -15.27
N THR A 64 -5.02 -23.05 -15.45
CA THR A 64 -4.36 -22.13 -16.38
C THR A 64 -2.92 -21.88 -15.96
N LYS A 65 -2.68 -21.66 -14.66
CA LYS A 65 -1.31 -21.51 -14.13
C LYS A 65 -0.51 -22.80 -14.23
N ALA A 66 -1.11 -23.96 -13.96
CA ALA A 66 -0.44 -25.24 -14.14
C ALA A 66 0.03 -25.44 -15.59
N ASN A 67 -0.84 -25.14 -16.56
CA ASN A 67 -0.51 -25.22 -17.98
C ASN A 67 0.62 -24.26 -18.35
N ILE A 68 0.60 -23.01 -17.87
CA ILE A 68 1.69 -22.06 -18.12
C ILE A 68 3.01 -22.58 -17.56
N VAL A 69 3.02 -23.12 -16.33
CA VAL A 69 4.24 -23.68 -15.71
C VAL A 69 4.74 -24.89 -16.50
N LEU A 70 3.85 -25.80 -16.89
CA LEU A 70 4.20 -26.97 -17.69
C LEU A 70 4.78 -26.56 -19.04
N ASN A 71 4.06 -25.70 -19.79
CA ASN A 71 4.49 -25.19 -21.08
C ASN A 71 5.83 -24.44 -21.00
N THR A 72 6.04 -23.65 -19.94
CA THR A 72 7.32 -22.96 -19.71
C THR A 72 8.45 -23.96 -19.51
N MET A 73 8.25 -24.95 -18.63
CA MET A 73 9.26 -25.97 -18.33
C MET A 73 9.64 -26.78 -19.57
N VAL A 74 8.65 -27.31 -20.28
CA VAL A 74 8.91 -28.15 -21.47
C VAL A 74 9.49 -27.34 -22.62
N ALA A 75 9.02 -26.11 -22.86
CA ALA A 75 9.57 -25.26 -23.92
C ALA A 75 11.02 -24.85 -23.64
N MET A 76 11.39 -24.57 -22.39
CA MET A 76 12.75 -24.21 -22.01
C MET A 76 13.73 -25.37 -22.11
N PHE A 77 13.35 -26.58 -21.67
CA PHE A 77 14.27 -27.71 -21.58
C PHE A 77 14.29 -28.61 -22.82
N SER A 78 13.29 -28.55 -23.69
CA SER A 78 13.22 -29.36 -24.92
C SER A 78 14.36 -29.08 -25.92
N GLU A 79 15.06 -27.95 -25.82
CA GLU A 79 16.27 -27.68 -26.61
C GLU A 79 17.39 -28.72 -26.34
N TYR A 80 17.41 -29.30 -25.13
CA TYR A 80 18.44 -30.25 -24.69
C TYR A 80 18.08 -31.72 -24.94
N CYS A 81 16.91 -31.99 -25.52
CA CYS A 81 16.51 -33.33 -25.94
C CYS A 81 17.32 -33.80 -27.16
N GLU A 82 17.39 -35.12 -27.37
CA GLU A 82 18.01 -35.69 -28.58
C GLU A 82 17.32 -35.16 -29.84
N ASN A 83 15.98 -35.20 -29.85
CA ASN A 83 15.17 -34.45 -30.79
C ASN A 83 14.85 -33.06 -30.21
N LYS A 84 15.54 -32.03 -30.71
CA LYS A 84 15.41 -30.67 -30.18
C LYS A 84 14.01 -30.11 -30.40
N PHE A 85 13.48 -29.45 -29.37
CA PHE A 85 12.16 -28.80 -29.37
C PHE A 85 10.99 -29.77 -29.59
N GLU A 86 11.21 -31.06 -29.31
CA GLU A 86 10.16 -32.07 -29.30
C GLU A 86 9.79 -32.44 -27.85
N VAL A 87 8.49 -32.55 -27.58
CA VAL A 87 7.95 -32.94 -26.27
C VAL A 87 6.96 -34.06 -26.48
N GLU A 88 7.15 -35.18 -25.76
CA GLU A 88 6.24 -36.32 -25.82
C GLU A 88 4.90 -35.96 -25.14
N PRO A 89 3.76 -36.04 -25.86
CA PRO A 89 2.46 -35.69 -25.31
C PRO A 89 1.96 -36.76 -24.34
N VAL A 90 1.32 -36.32 -23.26
CA VAL A 90 0.72 -37.18 -22.22
C VAL A 90 -0.79 -36.96 -22.20
N GLU A 91 -1.55 -38.05 -22.27
CA GLU A 91 -2.98 -38.03 -22.04
C GLU A 91 -3.27 -37.97 -20.53
N VAL A 92 -4.03 -36.96 -20.10
CA VAL A 92 -4.51 -36.80 -18.73
C VAL A 92 -6.01 -37.07 -18.72
N VAL A 93 -6.41 -38.02 -17.88
CA VAL A 93 -7.81 -38.39 -17.65
C VAL A 93 -8.29 -37.69 -16.38
N SER A 94 -9.27 -36.80 -16.52
CA SER A 94 -9.90 -36.06 -15.43
C SER A 94 -10.89 -36.93 -14.66
N HIS A 95 -11.29 -36.48 -13.47
CA HIS A 95 -12.21 -37.21 -12.59
C HIS A 95 -13.61 -37.43 -13.18
N ASP A 96 -14.01 -36.60 -14.15
CA ASP A 96 -15.29 -36.67 -14.87
C ASP A 96 -15.22 -37.61 -16.08
N GLY A 97 -14.06 -38.22 -16.34
CA GLY A 97 -13.81 -39.09 -17.49
C GLY A 97 -13.44 -38.33 -18.77
N SER A 98 -13.36 -36.99 -18.73
CA SER A 98 -12.81 -36.22 -19.86
C SER A 98 -11.32 -36.48 -20.00
N THR A 99 -10.84 -36.54 -21.25
CA THR A 99 -9.42 -36.69 -21.54
C THR A 99 -8.88 -35.47 -22.28
N ALA A 100 -7.66 -35.07 -21.94
CA ALA A 100 -6.97 -33.97 -22.60
C ALA A 100 -5.49 -34.34 -22.78
N ILE A 101 -4.90 -33.86 -23.87
CA ILE A 101 -3.49 -34.09 -24.19
C ILE A 101 -2.69 -32.86 -23.73
N TYR A 102 -1.62 -33.11 -22.99
CA TYR A 102 -0.71 -32.08 -22.50
C TYR A 102 0.75 -32.37 -22.92
N PRO A 103 1.60 -31.35 -23.05
CA PRO A 103 1.29 -29.91 -22.99
C PRO A 103 0.54 -29.41 -24.24
N ASP A 104 -0.36 -28.44 -24.06
CA ASP A 104 -0.92 -27.68 -25.19
C ASP A 104 0.03 -26.52 -25.52
N LEU A 105 0.82 -26.70 -26.58
CA LEU A 105 1.80 -25.71 -27.06
C LEU A 105 1.27 -24.89 -28.24
N SER A 106 -0.05 -24.83 -28.42
CA SER A 106 -0.65 -24.03 -29.50
C SER A 106 -0.34 -22.54 -29.32
N CYS A 107 -0.01 -21.87 -30.44
CA CYS A 107 0.19 -20.43 -30.45
C CYS A 107 -1.17 -19.72 -30.44
N TYR A 108 -1.29 -18.71 -29.59
CA TYR A 108 -2.44 -17.82 -29.60
C TYR A 108 -2.26 -16.76 -30.70
N LYS A 109 -3.24 -16.64 -31.60
CA LYS A 109 -3.21 -15.63 -32.66
C LYS A 109 -4.06 -14.43 -32.29
N MET A 110 -3.50 -13.24 -32.46
CA MET A 110 -4.22 -11.97 -32.35
C MET A 110 -4.07 -11.14 -33.61
N GLU A 111 -5.12 -10.44 -33.99
CA GLU A 111 -5.09 -9.47 -35.09
C GLU A 111 -5.17 -8.06 -34.50
N VAL A 112 -4.21 -7.22 -34.85
CA VAL A 112 -4.07 -5.89 -34.26
C VAL A 112 -3.87 -4.84 -35.36
N SER A 113 -4.51 -3.68 -35.22
CA SER A 113 -4.28 -2.55 -36.12
C SER A 113 -2.95 -1.87 -35.83
N LEU A 114 -2.31 -1.30 -36.86
CA LEU A 114 -1.06 -0.54 -36.67
C LEU A 114 -1.25 0.61 -35.66
N SER A 115 -2.41 1.27 -35.69
CA SER A 115 -2.76 2.36 -34.79
C SER A 115 -2.83 1.96 -33.33
N ASP A 116 -3.27 0.73 -33.02
CA ASP A 116 -3.35 0.25 -31.64
C ASP A 116 -1.98 0.00 -31.02
N ILE A 117 -1.02 -0.39 -31.86
CA ILE A 117 0.38 -0.62 -31.47
C ILE A 117 1.11 0.72 -31.32
N VAL A 118 1.08 1.55 -32.37
CA VAL A 118 1.92 2.74 -32.48
C VAL A 118 1.34 3.94 -31.75
N GLY A 119 0.01 4.04 -31.66
CA GLY A 119 -0.71 5.16 -31.05
C GLY A 119 -0.30 5.44 -29.60
N PRO A 120 -0.27 4.42 -28.70
CA PRO A 120 0.19 4.59 -27.32
C PRO A 120 1.67 4.96 -27.20
N ILE A 121 2.52 4.51 -28.13
CA ILE A 121 3.97 4.76 -28.11
C ILE A 121 4.27 6.20 -28.57
N GLY A 122 3.46 6.75 -29.47
CA GLY A 122 3.62 8.12 -29.98
C GLY A 122 4.77 8.27 -30.99
N ILE A 123 5.10 7.20 -31.70
CA ILE A 123 6.07 7.20 -32.81
C ILE A 123 5.34 7.07 -34.16
N SER A 124 6.06 7.18 -35.27
CA SER A 124 5.53 6.86 -36.60
C SER A 124 6.41 5.77 -37.17
N LEU A 125 5.87 4.55 -37.21
CA LEU A 125 6.49 3.37 -37.80
C LEU A 125 5.55 2.82 -38.88
N ASP A 126 6.13 2.26 -39.93
CA ASP A 126 5.38 1.49 -40.92
C ASP A 126 5.17 0.05 -40.44
N GLU A 127 4.27 -0.68 -41.11
CA GLU A 127 3.95 -2.07 -40.76
C GLU A 127 5.18 -2.97 -40.83
N THR A 128 6.09 -2.72 -41.78
CA THR A 128 7.30 -3.53 -41.96
C THR A 128 8.28 -3.37 -40.79
N GLN A 129 8.48 -2.14 -40.28
CA GLN A 129 9.27 -1.89 -39.08
C GLN A 129 8.63 -2.55 -37.86
N VAL A 130 7.31 -2.40 -37.67
CA VAL A 130 6.61 -3.00 -36.53
C VAL A 130 6.75 -4.53 -36.54
N ILE A 131 6.56 -5.17 -37.69
CA ILE A 131 6.76 -6.62 -37.84
C ILE A 131 8.20 -7.03 -37.51
N SER A 132 9.20 -6.28 -37.99
CA SER A 132 10.61 -6.52 -37.67
C SER A 132 10.89 -6.42 -36.15
N LEU A 133 10.28 -5.43 -35.48
CA LEU A 133 10.42 -5.24 -34.04
C LEU A 133 9.74 -6.35 -33.23
N LEU A 134 8.53 -6.76 -33.61
CA LEU A 134 7.82 -7.88 -32.98
C LEU A 134 8.62 -9.19 -33.14
N ASN A 135 9.15 -9.45 -34.33
CA ASN A 135 9.98 -10.63 -34.58
C ASN A 135 11.26 -10.64 -33.73
N LYS A 136 11.88 -9.47 -33.47
CA LYS A 136 13.02 -9.36 -32.52
C LYS A 136 12.63 -9.75 -31.09
N MET A 137 11.38 -9.56 -30.71
CA MET A 137 10.81 -9.95 -29.41
C MET A 137 10.23 -11.36 -29.41
N GLN A 138 10.55 -12.17 -30.43
CA GLN A 138 10.05 -13.53 -30.61
C GLN A 138 8.52 -13.64 -30.75
N LEU A 139 7.87 -12.55 -31.17
CA LEU A 139 6.47 -12.54 -31.56
C LEU A 139 6.41 -12.57 -33.08
N GLN A 140 6.08 -13.75 -33.63
CA GLN A 140 6.00 -13.89 -35.08
C GLN A 140 4.83 -13.07 -35.61
N ALA A 141 5.13 -12.06 -36.41
CA ALA A 141 4.14 -11.13 -36.94
C ALA A 141 4.11 -11.16 -38.47
N GLU A 142 2.91 -11.14 -39.04
CA GLU A 142 2.67 -11.18 -40.48
C GLU A 142 1.61 -10.16 -40.88
N LEU A 143 1.72 -9.63 -42.10
CA LEU A 143 0.69 -8.78 -42.68
C LEU A 143 -0.56 -9.61 -42.98
N CYS A 144 -1.71 -9.13 -42.53
CA CYS A 144 -3.01 -9.73 -42.80
C CYS A 144 -4.01 -8.64 -43.22
N SER A 145 -5.17 -9.06 -43.71
CA SER A 145 -6.29 -8.18 -44.00
C SER A 145 -7.52 -8.68 -43.26
N SER A 146 -8.03 -7.86 -42.35
CA SER A 146 -9.24 -8.15 -41.57
C SER A 146 -10.33 -7.18 -42.02
N ASN A 147 -11.48 -7.68 -42.48
CA ASN A 147 -12.58 -6.87 -43.01
C ASN A 147 -12.20 -5.88 -44.14
N GLY A 148 -11.15 -6.17 -44.92
CA GLY A 148 -10.67 -5.32 -45.99
C GLY A 148 -9.70 -4.20 -45.57
N GLU A 149 -9.34 -4.13 -44.28
CA GLU A 149 -8.34 -3.20 -43.76
C GLU A 149 -7.01 -3.91 -43.43
N PRO A 150 -5.86 -3.25 -43.59
CA PRO A 150 -4.56 -3.83 -43.26
C PRO A 150 -4.43 -3.99 -41.73
N CYS A 151 -4.05 -5.20 -41.30
CA CYS A 151 -3.82 -5.55 -39.91
C CYS A 151 -2.54 -6.38 -39.77
N ILE A 152 -2.01 -6.46 -38.55
CA ILE A 152 -0.87 -7.30 -38.22
C ILE A 152 -1.39 -8.50 -37.44
N SER A 153 -1.21 -9.69 -37.99
CA SER A 153 -1.49 -10.95 -37.28
C SER A 153 -0.23 -11.32 -36.49
N VAL A 154 -0.37 -11.42 -35.17
CA VAL A 154 0.71 -11.78 -34.25
C VAL A 154 0.42 -13.15 -33.68
N SER A 155 1.36 -14.07 -33.87
CA SER A 155 1.36 -15.42 -33.29
C SER A 155 2.15 -15.38 -31.99
N VAL A 156 1.44 -15.43 -30.87
CA VAL A 156 2.01 -15.45 -29.52
C VAL A 156 2.42 -16.89 -29.18
N PRO A 157 3.72 -17.14 -28.97
CA PRO A 157 4.18 -18.48 -28.59
C PRO A 157 3.76 -18.81 -27.15
N PRO A 158 3.67 -20.10 -26.79
CA PRO A 158 3.32 -20.53 -25.42
C PRO A 158 4.32 -20.07 -24.35
N THR A 159 5.52 -19.64 -24.76
CA THR A 159 6.53 -19.03 -23.88
C THR A 159 6.19 -17.60 -23.43
N ARG A 160 5.22 -16.96 -24.09
CA ARG A 160 4.82 -15.56 -23.86
C ARG A 160 3.41 -15.46 -23.28
N SER A 161 3.20 -16.06 -22.11
CA SER A 161 1.91 -16.02 -21.39
C SER A 161 1.53 -14.64 -20.87
N ASP A 162 2.46 -13.68 -20.90
CA ASP A 162 2.27 -12.29 -20.49
C ASP A 162 1.51 -11.46 -21.54
N VAL A 163 1.48 -11.89 -22.81
CA VAL A 163 0.83 -11.17 -23.91
C VAL A 163 -0.68 -11.44 -23.91
N LEU A 164 -1.42 -10.66 -23.15
CA LEU A 164 -2.87 -10.81 -22.98
C LEU A 164 -3.71 -9.83 -23.82
N HIS A 165 -3.08 -8.78 -24.36
CA HIS A 165 -3.76 -7.73 -25.11
C HIS A 165 -2.84 -7.14 -26.18
N ALA A 166 -3.44 -6.60 -27.24
CA ALA A 166 -2.79 -5.87 -28.32
C ALA A 166 -1.85 -4.71 -27.91
N ARG A 167 -1.95 -4.23 -26.66
CA ARG A 167 -1.19 -3.09 -26.14
C ARG A 167 -0.01 -3.59 -25.30
N ASP A 168 0.74 -4.52 -25.88
CA ASP A 168 1.97 -4.98 -25.27
C ASP A 168 3.11 -3.98 -25.53
N GLN A 169 4.06 -3.90 -24.61
CA GLN A 169 5.17 -2.96 -24.63
C GLN A 169 6.29 -3.38 -25.59
N ASP A 170 6.23 -4.60 -26.13
CA ASP A 170 7.31 -5.23 -26.91
C ASP A 170 7.83 -4.40 -28.07
N VAL A 171 6.94 -3.74 -28.83
CA VAL A 171 7.35 -2.88 -29.95
C VAL A 171 8.17 -1.70 -29.46
N ALA A 172 7.75 -1.08 -28.35
CA ALA A 172 8.47 0.05 -27.75
C ALA A 172 9.80 -0.40 -27.11
N ILE A 173 9.84 -1.59 -26.49
CA ILE A 173 11.07 -2.19 -25.96
C ILE A 173 12.07 -2.46 -27.08
N ALA A 174 11.64 -3.14 -28.14
CA ALA A 174 12.48 -3.45 -29.30
C ALA A 174 12.95 -2.21 -30.06
N TYR A 175 12.11 -1.17 -30.11
CA TYR A 175 12.47 0.14 -30.68
C TYR A 175 13.49 0.88 -29.78
N GLY A 176 13.43 0.64 -28.48
CA GLY A 176 14.26 1.28 -27.46
C GLY A 176 13.64 2.58 -26.97
N TYR A 177 13.28 2.65 -25.68
CA TYR A 177 12.62 3.82 -25.09
C TYR A 177 13.40 5.14 -25.26
N ASN A 178 14.73 5.07 -25.31
CA ASN A 178 15.57 6.26 -25.50
C ASN A 178 15.46 6.87 -26.90
N ASN A 179 14.97 6.11 -27.88
CA ASN A 179 14.76 6.58 -29.25
C ASN A 179 13.40 7.26 -29.42
N VAL A 180 12.49 7.10 -28.46
CA VAL A 180 11.16 7.73 -28.50
C VAL A 180 11.29 9.24 -28.25
N PRO A 181 10.85 10.11 -29.17
CA PRO A 181 10.99 11.55 -29.02
C PRO A 181 10.12 12.06 -27.87
N LYS A 182 10.73 12.86 -26.99
CA LYS A 182 9.99 13.51 -25.89
C LYS A 182 9.04 14.55 -26.47
N SER A 183 7.75 14.41 -26.17
CA SER A 183 6.71 15.38 -26.55
C SER A 183 6.04 15.98 -25.32
N LYS A 184 5.46 17.17 -25.47
CA LYS A 184 4.60 17.76 -24.44
C LYS A 184 3.16 17.32 -24.67
N PRO A 185 2.40 16.97 -23.61
CA PRO A 185 0.98 16.68 -23.76
C PRO A 185 0.26 17.89 -24.35
N LYS A 186 -0.66 17.64 -25.30
CA LYS A 186 -1.40 18.69 -26.02
C LYS A 186 -2.47 19.37 -25.17
N SER A 187 -2.82 18.80 -24.01
CA SER A 187 -3.80 19.34 -23.08
C SER A 187 -3.16 20.35 -22.13
N MET A 188 -3.52 21.62 -22.30
CA MET A 188 -3.24 22.66 -21.32
C MET A 188 -4.37 22.69 -20.29
N THR A 189 -4.02 22.55 -19.01
CA THR A 189 -4.98 22.63 -17.91
C THR A 189 -4.52 23.63 -16.86
N ILE A 190 -5.46 24.27 -16.18
CA ILE A 190 -5.18 25.15 -15.05
C ILE A 190 -5.29 24.31 -13.78
N GLY A 191 -4.17 24.15 -13.08
CA GLY A 191 -4.15 23.46 -11.79
C GLY A 191 -4.83 24.26 -10.69
N GLY A 192 -5.51 23.58 -9.78
CA GLY A 192 -6.08 24.15 -8.56
C GLY A 192 -5.47 23.51 -7.31
N ARG A 193 -5.27 24.29 -6.25
CA ARG A 193 -4.91 23.74 -4.93
C ARG A 193 -6.17 23.34 -4.20
N GLN A 194 -6.18 22.14 -3.60
CA GLN A 194 -7.25 21.74 -2.69
C GLN A 194 -7.39 22.80 -1.57
N PRO A 195 -8.60 23.33 -1.31
CA PRO A 195 -8.80 24.41 -0.34
C PRO A 195 -8.20 24.12 1.04
N LEU A 196 -8.39 22.90 1.54
CA LEU A 196 -7.83 22.46 2.83
C LEU A 196 -6.31 22.52 2.88
N ASN A 197 -5.60 22.07 1.82
CA ASN A 197 -4.14 22.15 1.76
C ASN A 197 -3.67 23.60 1.72
N ARG A 198 -4.33 24.44 0.91
CA ARG A 198 -4.02 25.87 0.84
C ARG A 198 -4.19 26.56 2.19
N PHE A 199 -5.24 26.20 2.93
CA PHE A 199 -5.51 26.72 4.27
C PHE A 199 -4.48 26.22 5.28
N SER A 200 -4.18 24.92 5.28
CA SER A 200 -3.16 24.28 6.12
C SER A 200 -1.80 24.98 5.99
N ASP A 201 -1.36 25.26 4.76
CA ASP A 201 -0.06 25.90 4.52
C ASP A 201 -0.01 27.35 5.02
N LYS A 202 -1.13 28.06 4.99
CA LYS A 202 -1.23 29.39 5.61
C LYS A 202 -1.13 29.29 7.13
N ILE A 203 -1.84 28.34 7.74
CA ILE A 203 -1.78 28.11 9.20
C ILE A 203 -0.35 27.77 9.62
N ARG A 204 0.34 26.86 8.92
CA ARG A 204 1.75 26.53 9.18
C ARG A 204 2.63 27.77 9.18
N ALA A 205 2.51 28.62 8.15
CA ALA A 205 3.30 29.84 8.05
C ALA A 205 3.04 30.81 9.21
N GLU A 206 1.79 30.91 9.69
CA GLU A 206 1.44 31.79 10.81
C GLU A 206 1.97 31.27 12.15
N VAL A 207 1.86 29.96 12.40
CA VAL A 207 2.38 29.32 13.60
C VAL A 207 3.91 29.37 13.63
N ALA A 208 4.58 29.16 12.49
CA ALA A 208 6.02 29.34 12.35
C ALA A 208 6.45 30.78 12.66
N ARG A 209 5.71 31.79 12.16
CA ARG A 209 5.93 33.21 12.51
C ARG A 209 5.71 33.51 14.00
N ALA A 210 4.97 32.65 14.72
CA ALA A 210 4.78 32.76 16.17
C ALA A 210 5.96 32.18 16.97
N GLY A 211 7.01 31.71 16.29
CA GLY A 211 8.21 31.14 16.93
C GLY A 211 8.09 29.66 17.29
N TYR A 212 7.11 28.95 16.73
CA TYR A 212 7.00 27.50 16.87
C TYR A 212 7.72 26.78 15.72
N MET A 213 8.32 25.64 16.02
CA MET A 213 9.01 24.80 15.04
C MET A 213 8.10 23.65 14.61
N GLU A 214 7.91 23.50 13.29
CA GLU A 214 7.08 22.40 12.77
C GLU A 214 7.83 21.07 12.94
N VAL A 215 7.11 20.06 13.39
CA VAL A 215 7.61 18.68 13.50
C VAL A 215 6.79 17.75 12.60
N LEU A 216 7.41 16.65 12.20
CA LEU A 216 6.79 15.61 11.39
C LEU A 216 6.84 14.31 12.15
N THR A 217 5.67 13.83 12.59
CA THR A 217 5.57 12.61 13.39
C THR A 217 4.98 11.46 12.60
N PHE A 218 5.15 10.23 13.09
CA PHE A 218 4.52 9.07 12.50
C PHE A 218 3.00 9.12 12.68
N VAL A 219 2.29 8.66 11.66
CA VAL A 219 0.83 8.49 11.69
C VAL A 219 0.42 7.27 12.51
N LEU A 220 1.30 6.27 12.59
CA LEU A 220 1.10 5.06 13.38
C LEU A 220 1.78 5.20 14.75
N THR A 221 1.11 4.73 15.78
CA THR A 221 1.56 4.77 17.17
C THR A 221 1.10 3.48 17.89
N SER A 222 1.64 3.23 19.08
CA SER A 222 1.13 2.14 19.93
C SER A 222 -0.24 2.48 20.48
N HIS A 223 -1.03 1.45 20.80
CA HIS A 223 -2.33 1.65 21.45
C HIS A 223 -2.15 2.34 22.81
N GLU A 224 -1.13 1.91 23.57
CA GLU A 224 -0.76 2.44 24.88
C GLU A 224 -0.45 3.96 24.83
N GLU A 225 0.38 4.40 23.88
CA GLU A 225 0.73 5.83 23.72
C GLU A 225 -0.49 6.69 23.35
N ASN A 226 -1.41 6.16 22.54
CA ASN A 226 -2.57 6.90 22.05
C ASN A 226 -3.70 7.03 23.09
N PHE A 227 -3.77 6.12 24.07
CA PHE A 227 -4.82 6.08 25.08
C PHE A 227 -4.29 6.10 26.52
N ASP A 228 -3.73 4.98 26.99
CA ASP A 228 -3.36 4.77 28.40
C ASP A 228 -2.34 5.81 28.90
N MET A 229 -1.36 6.18 28.08
CA MET A 229 -0.37 7.19 28.43
C MET A 229 -0.95 8.61 28.49
N LEU A 230 -2.05 8.86 27.79
CA LEU A 230 -2.80 10.12 27.82
C LEU A 230 -3.91 10.12 28.87
N ASN A 231 -4.02 9.10 29.73
CA ASN A 231 -5.14 8.92 30.67
C ASN A 231 -6.52 8.82 29.98
N ARG A 232 -6.55 8.41 28.71
CA ARG A 232 -7.79 8.23 27.94
C ARG A 232 -8.19 6.75 27.96
N THR A 233 -9.49 6.48 27.93
CA THR A 233 -10.03 5.13 27.75
C THR A 233 -10.39 4.90 26.29
N ASP A 234 -9.95 3.77 25.73
CA ASP A 234 -10.45 3.33 24.43
C ASP A 234 -11.79 2.63 24.59
N ASN A 235 -12.83 3.18 23.97
CA ASN A 235 -14.17 2.59 23.97
C ASN A 235 -14.36 1.61 22.78
N GLY A 236 -13.30 1.28 22.04
CA GLY A 236 -13.31 0.40 20.86
C GLY A 236 -13.90 1.02 19.60
N ASN A 237 -14.46 2.23 19.70
CA ASN A 237 -15.16 2.92 18.62
C ASN A 237 -14.42 4.17 18.12
N LYS A 238 -13.16 4.40 18.53
CA LYS A 238 -12.42 5.63 18.19
C LYS A 238 -11.21 5.38 17.31
N ALA A 239 -10.27 4.52 17.72
CA ALA A 239 -9.03 4.31 16.97
C ALA A 239 -9.18 3.25 15.87
N VAL A 240 -8.44 3.46 14.78
CA VAL A 240 -8.27 2.45 13.72
C VAL A 240 -7.09 1.55 14.09
N ILE A 241 -7.36 0.25 14.25
CA ILE A 241 -6.39 -0.76 14.70
C ILE A 241 -5.84 -1.54 13.50
N ILE A 242 -4.52 -1.73 13.45
CA ILE A 242 -3.84 -2.52 12.43
C ILE A 242 -3.90 -4.00 12.83
N ALA A 243 -4.37 -4.86 11.92
CA ALA A 243 -4.61 -6.28 12.23
C ALA A 243 -3.33 -7.09 12.51
N ASN A 244 -2.25 -6.85 11.75
CA ASN A 244 -0.98 -7.60 11.86
C ASN A 244 0.21 -6.63 11.94
N PRO A 245 0.35 -5.86 13.04
CA PRO A 245 1.43 -4.91 13.18
C PRO A 245 2.76 -5.64 13.33
N ARG A 246 3.81 -5.13 12.66
CA ARG A 246 5.16 -5.71 12.75
C ARG A 246 5.87 -5.37 14.06
N THR A 247 5.52 -4.24 14.65
CA THR A 247 6.07 -3.71 15.90
C THR A 247 4.92 -3.15 16.75
N SER A 248 5.08 -3.14 18.07
CA SER A 248 4.09 -2.55 18.98
C SER A 248 3.92 -1.04 18.78
N GLU A 249 4.92 -0.37 18.21
CA GLU A 249 4.83 1.05 17.88
C GLU A 249 3.85 1.38 16.75
N PHE A 250 3.36 0.38 16.00
CA PHE A 250 2.49 0.56 14.83
C PHE A 250 1.17 -0.21 14.96
N GLU A 251 0.57 -0.19 16.15
CA GLU A 251 -0.70 -0.89 16.45
C GLU A 251 -1.92 -0.11 15.99
N VAL A 252 -1.90 1.23 16.09
CA VAL A 252 -3.05 2.08 15.77
C VAL A 252 -2.66 3.28 14.93
N VAL A 253 -3.63 3.79 14.17
CA VAL A 253 -3.53 5.12 13.56
C VAL A 253 -3.82 6.16 14.63
N ARG A 254 -2.98 7.20 14.73
CA ARG A 254 -3.12 8.28 15.71
C ARG A 254 -4.50 8.94 15.62
N SER A 255 -5.19 9.03 16.76
CA SER A 255 -6.48 9.73 16.87
C SER A 255 -6.33 11.19 17.34
N SER A 256 -5.12 11.57 17.73
CA SER A 256 -4.71 12.90 18.14
C SER A 256 -3.21 13.06 17.88
N LEU A 257 -2.76 14.30 17.70
CA LEU A 257 -1.34 14.62 17.55
C LEU A 257 -0.61 14.72 18.91
N MET A 258 -1.34 14.67 20.03
CA MET A 258 -0.78 14.88 21.38
C MET A 258 0.31 13.87 21.74
N SER A 259 0.05 12.57 21.59
CA SER A 259 1.03 11.51 21.90
C SER A 259 2.30 11.68 21.07
N CYS A 260 2.12 12.01 19.78
CA CYS A 260 3.21 12.23 18.84
C CYS A 260 4.09 13.44 19.23
N LEU A 261 3.48 14.58 19.61
CA LEU A 261 4.22 15.77 20.05
C LEU A 261 4.93 15.53 21.39
N LEU A 262 4.30 14.83 22.34
CA LEU A 262 4.93 14.48 23.62
C LEU A 262 6.11 13.53 23.44
N LYS A 263 5.98 12.53 22.57
CA LYS A 263 7.09 11.63 22.20
C LYS A 263 8.23 12.41 21.56
N THR A 264 7.92 13.37 20.68
CA THR A 264 8.94 14.24 20.04
C THR A 264 9.64 15.10 21.08
N LEU A 265 8.90 15.71 22.01
CA LEU A 265 9.45 16.51 23.09
C LEU A 265 10.38 15.67 23.98
N LYS A 266 9.99 14.44 24.32
CA LYS A 266 10.80 13.54 25.14
C LYS A 266 12.17 13.26 24.50
N HIS A 267 12.21 13.01 23.20
CA HIS A 267 13.47 12.77 22.47
C HIS A 267 14.35 14.02 22.37
N ASN A 268 13.77 15.21 22.57
CA ASN A 268 14.45 16.50 22.44
C ASN A 268 14.52 17.25 23.77
N ILE A 269 14.42 16.55 24.90
CA ILE A 269 14.32 17.17 26.22
C ILE A 269 15.59 17.92 26.63
N ASP A 270 16.73 17.65 26.01
CA ASP A 270 18.01 18.32 26.29
C ASP A 270 18.15 19.65 25.54
N HIS A 271 17.22 20.01 24.65
CA HIS A 271 17.26 21.28 23.94
C HIS A 271 17.00 22.49 24.87
N PRO A 272 17.57 23.67 24.55
CA PRO A 272 17.33 24.89 25.32
C PRO A 272 15.84 25.22 25.42
N ARG A 273 15.40 25.58 26.63
CA ARG A 273 14.03 26.06 26.87
C ARG A 273 13.87 27.53 26.43
N PRO A 274 12.67 27.98 26.07
CA PRO A 274 11.44 27.19 25.92
C PRO A 274 11.42 26.37 24.61
N ILE A 275 10.87 25.15 24.67
CA ILE A 275 10.62 24.33 23.48
C ILE A 275 9.20 24.63 22.98
N LYS A 276 9.10 25.11 21.73
CA LYS A 276 7.85 25.44 21.04
C LYS A 276 7.76 24.60 19.77
N ILE A 277 6.91 23.57 19.76
CA ILE A 277 6.73 22.68 18.60
C ILE A 277 5.28 22.63 18.17
N PHE A 278 5.04 22.40 16.89
CA PHE A 278 3.68 22.24 16.35
C PHE A 278 3.65 21.27 15.17
N GLU A 279 2.48 20.74 14.87
CA GLU A 279 2.24 19.93 13.68
C GLU A 279 0.85 20.27 13.11
N VAL A 280 0.77 20.34 11.78
CA VAL A 280 -0.51 20.30 11.07
C VAL A 280 -0.59 18.98 10.32
N GLY A 281 -1.43 18.08 10.79
CA GLY A 281 -1.46 16.70 10.34
C GLY A 281 -2.84 16.05 10.43
N ASP A 282 -3.00 14.97 9.70
CA ASP A 282 -4.24 14.20 9.71
C ASP A 282 -4.23 13.22 10.90
N VAL A 283 -5.39 13.09 11.53
CA VAL A 283 -5.71 12.05 12.51
C VAL A 283 -6.86 11.21 11.95
N ALA A 284 -6.92 9.94 12.32
CA ALA A 284 -8.00 9.05 11.90
C ALA A 284 -8.92 8.72 13.06
N SER A 285 -10.21 8.62 12.75
CA SER A 285 -11.22 8.10 13.66
C SER A 285 -12.18 7.17 12.94
N LEU A 286 -12.70 6.18 13.64
CA LEU A 286 -13.76 5.33 13.10
C LEU A 286 -15.03 6.17 12.84
N ASP A 287 -15.60 5.98 11.65
CA ASP A 287 -16.76 6.72 11.17
C ASP A 287 -17.60 5.81 10.27
N THR A 288 -18.66 5.23 10.84
CA THR A 288 -19.56 4.30 10.15
C THR A 288 -20.41 4.97 9.07
N SER A 289 -20.39 6.31 8.97
CA SER A 289 -21.07 7.03 7.89
C SER A 289 -20.27 7.03 6.58
N ARG A 290 -18.97 6.70 6.64
CA ARG A 290 -18.09 6.60 5.48
C ARG A 290 -18.06 5.19 4.90
N ASP A 291 -17.82 5.11 3.60
CA ASP A 291 -17.67 3.88 2.83
C ASP A 291 -16.56 2.95 3.38
N VAL A 292 -15.43 3.54 3.79
CA VAL A 292 -14.28 2.81 4.35
C VAL A 292 -14.39 2.56 5.87
N GLY A 293 -15.45 3.05 6.53
CA GLY A 293 -15.67 2.91 7.97
C GLY A 293 -14.77 3.78 8.87
N ALA A 294 -13.99 4.68 8.28
CA ALA A 294 -13.12 5.62 8.98
C ALA A 294 -13.07 6.97 8.25
N SER A 295 -12.70 8.02 8.96
CA SER A 295 -12.49 9.35 8.41
C SER A 295 -11.18 9.95 8.89
N ASN A 296 -10.53 10.68 7.98
CA ASN A 296 -9.42 11.55 8.34
C ASN A 296 -9.96 12.93 8.69
N ASN A 297 -9.34 13.55 9.69
CA ASN A 297 -9.57 14.95 10.01
C ASN A 297 -8.24 15.66 10.24
N ARG A 298 -8.06 16.81 9.60
CA ARG A 298 -6.85 17.61 9.76
C ARG A 298 -6.89 18.47 11.01
N ARG A 299 -5.88 18.26 11.86
CA ARG A 299 -5.70 18.98 13.12
C ARG A 299 -4.45 19.86 13.05
N LEU A 300 -4.51 21.01 13.72
CA LEU A 300 -3.34 21.75 14.17
C LEU A 300 -3.12 21.42 15.64
N ALA A 301 -1.95 20.93 15.99
CA ALA A 301 -1.53 20.79 17.38
C ALA A 301 -0.27 21.61 17.65
N ALA A 302 -0.19 22.22 18.83
CA ALA A 302 1.00 22.93 19.29
C ALA A 302 1.26 22.65 20.76
N LEU A 303 2.54 22.61 21.12
CA LEU A 303 3.02 22.33 22.46
C LEU A 303 4.09 23.34 22.86
N TYR A 304 3.93 23.87 24.08
CA TYR A 304 4.90 24.73 24.76
C TYR A 304 5.43 24.01 26.00
N CYS A 305 6.75 23.97 26.16
CA CYS A 305 7.42 23.38 27.32
C CYS A 305 8.52 24.30 27.86
N ASN A 306 8.46 24.62 29.15
CA ASN A 306 9.43 25.43 29.86
C ASN A 306 9.37 25.14 31.38
N SER A 307 10.21 25.81 32.17
CA SER A 307 10.14 25.79 33.64
C SER A 307 8.76 26.21 34.20
N ASN A 308 8.01 27.01 33.43
CA ASN A 308 6.60 27.32 33.66
C ASN A 308 5.72 26.69 32.55
N SER A 309 4.43 26.51 32.83
CA SER A 309 3.52 25.86 31.86
C SER A 309 3.30 26.67 30.59
N GLY A 310 3.44 28.00 30.64
CA GLY A 310 3.20 28.90 29.49
C GLY A 310 1.78 28.79 28.94
N PHE A 311 0.77 28.78 29.83
CA PHE A 311 -0.62 28.64 29.42
C PHE A 311 -1.07 29.83 28.54
N GLU A 312 -0.63 31.01 28.94
CA GLU A 312 -0.79 32.29 28.26
C GLU A 312 -0.13 32.34 26.87
N GLU A 313 0.97 31.61 26.66
CA GLU A 313 1.67 31.55 25.36
C GLU A 313 0.84 30.80 24.32
N ILE A 314 0.25 29.68 24.73
CA ILE A 314 -0.62 28.87 23.87
C ILE A 314 -1.97 29.58 23.67
N MET A 315 -2.53 30.24 24.69
CA MET A 315 -3.71 31.10 24.52
C MET A 315 -3.44 32.21 23.49
N GLY A 316 -2.29 32.88 23.57
CA GLY A 316 -1.89 33.91 22.59
C GLY A 316 -1.77 33.35 21.16
N LEU A 317 -1.33 32.10 21.01
CA LEU A 317 -1.29 31.41 19.71
C LEU A 317 -2.71 31.16 19.16
N VAL A 318 -3.62 30.65 20.00
CA VAL A 318 -5.03 30.42 19.61
C VAL A 318 -5.71 31.73 19.24
N ASP A 319 -5.54 32.78 20.05
CA ASP A 319 -6.09 34.11 19.78
C ASP A 319 -5.59 34.68 18.45
N ARG A 320 -4.32 34.42 18.11
CA ARG A 320 -3.76 34.81 16.81
C ARG A 320 -4.41 34.03 15.68
N ILE A 321 -4.58 32.71 15.81
CA ILE A 321 -5.24 31.88 14.80
C ILE A 321 -6.68 32.35 14.57
N VAL A 322 -7.45 32.53 15.64
CA VAL A 322 -8.82 33.03 15.59
C VAL A 322 -8.92 34.38 14.89
N LYS A 323 -7.98 35.31 15.13
CA LYS A 323 -7.96 36.63 14.47
C LYS A 323 -7.65 36.57 12.97
N ILE A 324 -6.87 35.57 12.55
CA ILE A 324 -6.44 35.39 11.15
C ILE A 324 -7.50 34.64 10.34
N VAL A 325 -8.19 33.68 10.97
CA VAL A 325 -9.31 32.96 10.36
C VAL A 325 -10.52 33.89 10.29
N ARG A 326 -10.61 34.64 9.19
CA ARG A 326 -11.75 35.51 8.88
C ARG A 326 -12.56 34.89 7.76
N ALA A 327 -13.50 34.02 8.12
CA ALA A 327 -14.49 33.47 7.19
C ALA A 327 -15.90 33.96 7.58
N PRO A 328 -16.80 34.29 6.62
CA PRO A 328 -18.12 34.82 6.94
C PRO A 328 -18.98 33.91 7.82
N HIS A 329 -18.78 32.60 7.69
CA HIS A 329 -19.48 31.54 8.43
C HIS A 329 -18.80 31.15 9.73
N ILE A 330 -17.59 31.66 10.00
CA ILE A 330 -16.85 31.38 11.23
C ILE A 330 -16.94 32.60 12.11
N ASN A 331 -17.72 32.50 13.18
CA ASN A 331 -17.84 33.54 14.15
C ASN A 331 -17.46 32.98 15.52
N PHE A 332 -16.51 33.65 16.17
CA PHE A 332 -16.17 33.39 17.57
C PHE A 332 -16.85 34.46 18.41
N GLY A 333 -17.55 34.04 19.47
CA GLY A 333 -18.24 34.95 20.37
C GLY A 333 -17.26 35.82 21.15
N GLN A 334 -17.77 36.69 22.03
CA GLN A 334 -16.92 37.48 22.93
C GLN A 334 -16.03 36.61 23.82
N THR A 335 -16.47 35.38 24.12
CA THR A 335 -15.67 34.34 24.78
C THR A 335 -15.83 33.03 24.03
N TYR A 336 -14.72 32.41 23.64
CA TYR A 336 -14.67 31.11 22.95
C TYR A 336 -13.94 30.04 23.74
N TYR A 337 -13.55 30.34 24.98
CA TYR A 337 -12.98 29.39 25.92
C TYR A 337 -14.06 28.94 26.92
N VAL A 338 -14.40 27.65 26.90
CA VAL A 338 -15.35 27.04 27.84
C VAL A 338 -14.59 26.05 28.73
N PRO A 339 -14.70 26.15 30.08
CA PRO A 339 -14.03 25.20 30.97
C PRO A 339 -14.34 23.73 30.62
N SER A 340 -13.32 22.88 30.69
CA SER A 340 -13.42 21.45 30.38
C SER A 340 -12.86 20.57 31.48
N SER A 341 -13.06 19.25 31.35
CA SER A 341 -12.61 18.24 32.32
C SER A 341 -12.11 16.98 31.60
N GLU A 342 -11.28 17.16 30.57
CA GLU A 342 -10.60 16.07 29.87
C GLU A 342 -9.47 15.49 30.75
N PRO A 343 -9.27 14.16 30.75
CA PRO A 343 -8.37 13.46 31.67
C PRO A 343 -6.87 13.70 31.40
N GLU A 344 -6.50 14.04 30.16
CA GLU A 344 -5.12 14.34 29.76
C GLU A 344 -4.58 15.67 30.31
N PHE A 345 -5.45 16.53 30.86
CA PHE A 345 -5.10 17.87 31.34
C PHE A 345 -5.24 18.02 32.86
N PHE A 346 -4.47 18.97 33.39
CA PHE A 346 -4.54 19.38 34.79
C PHE A 346 -5.90 19.99 35.12
N THR A 347 -6.46 19.60 36.27
CA THR A 347 -7.79 20.02 36.71
C THR A 347 -7.89 21.55 36.83
N LYS A 348 -8.98 22.13 36.32
CA LYS A 348 -9.24 23.60 36.29
C LYS A 348 -8.25 24.45 35.46
N ARG A 349 -7.30 23.84 34.73
CA ARG A 349 -6.35 24.54 33.84
C ARG A 349 -6.47 24.03 32.39
N GLN A 350 -7.71 23.96 31.94
CA GLN A 350 -8.07 23.49 30.61
C GLN A 350 -9.40 24.11 30.14
N CYS A 351 -9.55 24.21 28.83
CA CYS A 351 -10.76 24.69 28.20
C CYS A 351 -10.96 24.07 26.81
N LYS A 352 -12.22 23.93 26.41
CA LYS A 352 -12.64 23.73 25.03
C LYS A 352 -12.63 25.05 24.28
N ILE A 353 -12.27 24.97 23.01
CA ILE A 353 -12.38 26.07 22.07
C ILE A 353 -13.68 25.85 21.29
N VAL A 354 -14.60 26.81 21.36
CA VAL A 354 -15.94 26.70 20.76
C VAL A 354 -16.24 27.89 19.85
N MET A 355 -16.98 27.63 18.78
CA MET A 355 -17.56 28.67 17.91
C MET A 355 -18.85 29.26 18.52
N SER A 356 -19.33 30.38 17.96
CA SER A 356 -20.58 31.04 18.40
C SER A 356 -21.83 30.17 18.28
N ASP A 357 -21.82 29.15 17.42
CA ASP A 357 -22.90 28.17 17.26
C ASP A 357 -22.84 27.03 18.30
N GLY A 358 -21.85 27.05 19.20
CA GLY A 358 -21.61 26.02 20.21
C GLY A 358 -20.78 24.84 19.72
N LYS A 359 -20.34 24.81 18.45
CA LYS A 359 -19.51 23.73 17.91
C LYS A 359 -18.12 23.76 18.54
N GLN A 360 -17.72 22.63 19.14
CA GLN A 360 -16.35 22.45 19.63
C GLN A 360 -15.39 22.29 18.43
N VAL A 361 -14.34 23.12 18.41
CA VAL A 361 -13.30 23.09 17.37
C VAL A 361 -11.95 22.68 17.90
N GLY A 362 -11.79 22.56 19.21
CA GLY A 362 -10.51 22.17 19.79
C GLY A 362 -10.52 22.17 21.30
N TYR A 363 -9.36 21.90 21.87
CA TYR A 363 -9.12 21.91 23.31
C TYR A 363 -7.71 22.41 23.61
N LEU A 364 -7.54 23.01 24.77
CA LEU A 364 -6.31 23.61 25.24
C LEU A 364 -6.18 23.36 26.74
N GLY A 365 -5.00 22.97 27.21
CA GLY A 365 -4.79 22.74 28.63
C GLY A 365 -3.33 22.53 29.02
N ILE A 366 -3.06 22.73 30.31
CA ILE A 366 -1.80 22.29 30.92
C ILE A 366 -1.85 20.76 31.00
N VAL A 367 -0.86 20.07 30.45
CA VAL A 367 -0.81 18.60 30.42
C VAL A 367 -0.75 18.05 31.85
N HIS A 368 -1.51 17.00 32.14
CA HIS A 368 -1.56 16.39 33.46
C HIS A 368 -0.19 15.82 33.86
N ALA A 369 0.20 15.99 35.13
CA ALA A 369 1.52 15.58 35.62
C ALA A 369 1.77 14.06 35.46
N GLU A 370 0.73 13.25 35.56
CA GLU A 370 0.82 11.81 35.32
C GLU A 370 1.15 11.48 33.86
N VAL A 371 0.52 12.18 32.90
CA VAL A 371 0.80 12.02 31.47
C VAL A 371 2.26 12.38 31.19
N LEU A 372 2.72 13.54 31.69
CA LEU A 372 4.13 13.95 31.55
C LEU A 372 5.09 12.91 32.15
N ARG A 373 4.76 12.34 33.32
CA ARG A 373 5.53 11.27 33.95
C ARG A 373 5.59 10.01 33.07
N LYS A 374 4.46 9.58 32.48
CA LYS A 374 4.40 8.41 31.58
C LYS A 374 5.27 8.61 30.34
N PHE A 375 5.25 9.81 29.75
CA PHE A 375 6.14 10.18 28.63
C PHE A 375 7.57 10.55 29.05
N GLY A 376 7.89 10.55 30.36
CA GLY A 376 9.22 10.86 30.89
C GLY A 376 9.66 12.31 30.73
N ILE A 377 8.72 13.26 30.73
CA ILE A 377 8.94 14.70 30.59
C ILE A 377 8.92 15.34 31.99
N PRO A 378 10.02 15.99 32.45
CA PRO A 378 10.10 16.59 33.78
C PRO A 378 9.41 17.96 33.88
N ASP A 379 9.39 18.72 32.79
CA ASP A 379 8.94 20.11 32.78
C ASP A 379 7.43 20.23 32.47
N PRO A 380 6.73 21.23 33.03
CA PRO A 380 5.34 21.47 32.70
C PRO A 380 5.16 21.87 31.24
N CYS A 381 4.10 21.34 30.61
CA CYS A 381 3.76 21.60 29.22
C CYS A 381 2.32 22.12 29.10
N THR A 382 2.09 23.04 28.16
CA THR A 382 0.74 23.37 27.69
C THR A 382 0.57 22.89 26.25
N PHE A 383 -0.55 22.26 25.97
CA PHE A 383 -0.88 21.71 24.66
C PHE A 383 -2.21 22.30 24.15
N VAL A 384 -2.30 22.48 22.85
CA VAL A 384 -3.54 22.81 22.13
C VAL A 384 -3.68 21.91 20.91
N GLU A 385 -4.90 21.48 20.62
CA GLU A 385 -5.28 20.83 19.36
C GLU A 385 -6.58 21.43 18.83
N ILE A 386 -6.59 21.76 17.53
CA ILE A 386 -7.68 22.43 16.83
C ILE A 386 -8.00 21.68 15.54
N ASP A 387 -9.28 21.41 15.32
CA ASP A 387 -9.87 21.03 14.03
C ASP A 387 -9.73 22.16 13.03
N ILE A 388 -8.82 22.05 12.07
CA ILE A 388 -8.69 23.10 11.06
C ILE A 388 -9.66 22.91 9.90
N GLU A 389 -10.26 21.73 9.73
CA GLU A 389 -11.34 21.53 8.75
C GLU A 389 -12.62 22.23 9.20
N ALA A 390 -12.89 22.27 10.50
CA ALA A 390 -13.98 23.08 11.04
C ALA A 390 -13.75 24.59 10.85
N LEU A 391 -12.51 25.02 10.58
CA LEU A 391 -12.11 26.42 10.37
C LEU A 391 -12.01 26.83 8.89
N LEU A 392 -12.42 25.96 7.97
CA LEU A 392 -12.49 26.22 6.54
C LEU A 392 -13.95 26.46 6.14
#